data_AF-A0A158GE88-F1
#
_entry.id   AF-A0A158GE88-F1
#
_cell.length_a   1.000
_cell.length_b   1.000
_cell.length_c   1.000
_cell.angle_alpha   90.00
_cell.angle_beta   90.00
_cell.angle_gamma   90.00
#
_symmetry.space_group_name_H-M   'P 1'
#
loop_
_entity.id
_entity.type
_entity.pdbx_description
1 polymer ?
#
loop_
_entity_poly.entity_id
_entity_poly.type
_entity_poly.pdbx_seq_one_letter_code
_entity_poly.pdbx_strand_id
1 'polypeptide(L)'
;MVANDGTRAVDPSQYIAQHLQHFTGSGPSAFAAGDYARTFVWSTNGLVVAVVLLVVVTGLAALTDRGSLFRLNPVMGFGKRLYVWWSCAWRQWFASTLFFFTGVIAFHSLVAKATLPLMGFTTHLITSGATRTSPAWPFALMEIPVVLAILIYLLLSLPLAGYMVRSGLVAHAISETERFGLWRATLLGVTTYAWSIPGGLLIAELAIWFPHHVAEMLRGLCLVAWGMYIVLPRQLRRMTRLDQPG
;
A
#
# COMPACT_ATOMS: atom_id res chain seq x y z
N MET A 1 2.05 79.62 -2.68
CA MET A 1 0.78 78.88 -2.90
C MET A 1 0.79 78.38 -4.32
N VAL A 2 0.75 77.07 -4.52
CA VAL A 2 0.10 76.31 -5.61
C VAL A 2 0.44 74.83 -5.35
N ALA A 3 -0.60 74.00 -5.39
CA ALA A 3 -0.67 72.61 -4.97
C ALA A 3 -0.06 71.64 -6.00
N ASN A 4 0.33 70.44 -5.54
CA ASN A 4 -0.28 69.18 -5.99
C ASN A 4 0.43 67.97 -5.35
N ASP A 5 -0.20 67.41 -4.31
CA ASP A 5 -0.12 65.98 -4.01
C ASP A 5 -0.88 65.22 -5.12
N GLY A 6 -0.24 65.18 -6.30
CA GLY A 6 -0.67 64.36 -7.41
C GLY A 6 -0.18 62.94 -7.20
N THR A 7 -1.08 62.09 -6.71
CA THR A 7 -1.14 60.65 -6.94
C THR A 7 -0.21 60.19 -8.07
N ARG A 8 0.99 59.71 -7.71
CA ARG A 8 1.81 58.94 -8.64
C ARG A 8 1.01 57.69 -9.00
N ALA A 9 0.45 57.69 -10.20
CA ALA A 9 -0.04 56.48 -10.83
C ALA A 9 1.13 55.50 -10.87
N VAL A 10 1.15 54.56 -9.93
CA VAL A 10 2.02 53.39 -10.00
C VAL A 10 1.58 52.69 -11.27
N ASP A 11 2.48 52.63 -12.24
CA ASP A 11 2.27 51.93 -13.50
C ASP A 11 1.68 50.55 -13.17
N PRO A 12 0.51 50.17 -13.71
CA PRO A 12 -0.15 48.90 -13.35
C PRO A 12 0.79 47.71 -13.51
N SER A 13 1.72 47.80 -14.46
CA SER A 13 2.77 46.80 -14.68
C SER A 13 3.73 46.66 -13.50
N GLN A 14 4.10 47.76 -12.83
CA GLN A 14 4.95 47.76 -11.64
C GLN A 14 4.20 47.22 -10.43
N TYR A 15 2.93 47.58 -10.26
CA TYR A 15 2.09 47.02 -9.18
C TYR A 15 1.93 45.50 -9.34
N ILE A 16 1.66 45.03 -10.56
CA ILE A 16 1.54 43.60 -10.87
C ILE A 16 2.89 42.88 -10.68
N ALA A 17 4.00 43.45 -11.15
CA ALA A 17 5.33 42.84 -10.98
C ALA A 17 5.70 42.71 -9.49
N GLN A 18 5.40 43.73 -8.68
CA GLN A 18 5.68 43.72 -7.25
C GLN A 18 4.76 42.72 -6.50
N HIS A 19 3.49 42.60 -6.90
CA HIS A 19 2.58 41.59 -6.35
C HIS A 19 2.98 40.16 -6.75
N LEU A 20 3.40 39.94 -8.00
CA LEU A 20 3.89 38.63 -8.46
C LEU A 20 5.17 38.22 -7.72
N GLN A 21 6.07 39.17 -7.41
CA GLN A 21 7.25 38.90 -6.60
C GLN A 21 6.92 38.41 -5.19
N HIS A 22 5.84 38.92 -4.57
CA HIS A 22 5.36 38.42 -3.28
C HIS A 22 4.80 37.00 -3.39
N PHE A 23 4.09 36.64 -4.47
CA PHE A 23 3.65 35.25 -4.68
C PHE A 23 4.80 34.27 -4.92
N THR A 24 5.90 34.71 -5.53
CA THR A 24 7.10 33.87 -5.69
C THR A 24 8.01 33.80 -4.46
N GLY A 25 7.95 34.80 -3.56
CA GLY A 25 8.88 34.94 -2.44
C GLY A 25 8.35 34.51 -1.06
N SER A 26 7.02 34.50 -0.84
CA SER A 26 6.44 34.26 0.50
C SER A 26 5.41 33.13 0.58
N GLY A 27 5.39 32.22 -0.39
CA GLY A 27 4.78 30.91 -0.21
C GLY A 27 5.84 29.90 0.25
N PRO A 28 5.53 28.92 1.11
CA PRO A 28 6.48 27.85 1.39
C PRO A 28 6.90 27.25 0.04
N SER A 29 8.21 27.20 -0.20
CA SER A 29 8.87 26.69 -1.41
C SER A 29 8.55 25.22 -1.74
N ALA A 30 7.56 24.63 -1.07
CA ALA A 30 7.04 23.30 -1.27
C ALA A 30 6.15 23.16 -2.52
N PHE A 31 5.70 24.26 -3.14
CA PHE A 31 4.76 24.20 -4.27
C PHE A 31 5.38 24.41 -5.67
N ALA A 32 6.63 24.88 -5.77
CA ALA A 32 7.22 25.31 -7.05
C ALA A 32 8.37 24.41 -7.57
N ALA A 33 8.96 23.58 -6.73
CA ALA A 33 9.80 22.47 -7.19
C ALA A 33 8.95 21.19 -7.18
N GLY A 34 9.20 20.24 -8.08
CA GLY A 34 8.55 18.92 -8.12
C GLY A 34 8.84 18.03 -6.90
N ASP A 35 8.63 18.57 -5.71
CA ASP A 35 8.84 17.98 -4.39
C ASP A 35 7.59 17.24 -3.88
N TYR A 36 6.62 16.95 -4.78
CA TYR A 36 5.61 15.91 -4.54
C TYR A 36 6.23 14.54 -4.25
N ALA A 37 7.51 14.34 -4.63
CA ALA A 37 8.27 13.16 -4.28
C ALA A 37 8.69 13.12 -2.79
N ARG A 38 8.73 14.25 -2.08
CA ARG A 38 9.15 14.31 -0.67
C ARG A 38 8.05 14.10 0.35
N THR A 39 6.78 14.19 -0.02
CA THR A 39 5.68 13.88 0.90
C THR A 39 5.60 12.39 1.23
N PHE A 40 6.37 11.53 0.55
CA PHE A 40 6.34 10.08 0.74
C PHE A 40 7.72 9.42 0.59
N VAL A 41 8.78 10.03 1.13
CA VAL A 41 10.06 9.32 1.28
C VAL A 41 9.93 8.42 2.51
N TRP A 42 9.49 7.18 2.30
CA TRP A 42 9.70 6.12 3.29
C TRP A 42 11.18 6.11 3.63
N SER A 43 11.52 6.13 4.91
CA SER A 43 12.90 5.94 5.31
C SER A 43 13.38 4.60 4.75
N THR A 44 14.64 4.54 4.32
CA THR A 44 15.26 3.30 3.83
C THR A 44 15.05 2.15 4.82
N ASN A 45 15.02 2.47 6.12
CA ASN A 45 14.76 1.52 7.20
C ASN A 45 13.30 1.03 7.23
N GLY A 46 12.32 1.92 7.04
CA GLY A 46 10.92 1.55 6.91
C GLY A 46 10.68 0.60 5.73
N LEU A 47 11.38 0.81 4.61
CA LEU A 47 11.38 -0.11 3.46
C LEU A 47 11.97 -1.47 3.81
N VAL A 48 13.11 -1.51 4.52
CA VAL A 48 13.74 -2.77 4.96
C VAL A 48 12.79 -3.57 5.86
N VAL A 49 12.12 -2.91 6.82
CA VAL A 49 11.15 -3.57 7.70
C VAL A 49 9.97 -4.13 6.91
N ALA A 50 9.42 -3.36 5.96
CA ALA A 50 8.36 -3.82 5.09
C ALA A 50 8.78 -5.07 4.30
N VAL A 51 9.99 -5.07 3.74
CA VAL A 51 10.56 -6.22 3.00
C VAL A 51 10.73 -7.45 3.90
N VAL A 52 11.23 -7.28 5.13
CA VAL A 52 11.39 -8.42 6.06
C VAL A 52 10.03 -9.03 6.42
N LEU A 53 9.03 -8.20 6.75
CA LEU A 53 7.67 -8.67 7.04
C LEU A 53 7.06 -9.42 5.84
N LEU A 54 7.28 -8.90 4.64
CA LEU A 54 6.91 -9.52 3.38
C LEU A 54 7.49 -10.94 3.27
N VAL A 55 8.81 -11.08 3.45
CA VAL A 55 9.53 -12.36 3.35
C VAL A 55 8.99 -13.37 4.36
N VAL A 56 8.76 -12.95 5.61
CA VAL A 56 8.21 -13.81 6.66
C VAL A 56 6.81 -14.31 6.29
N VAL A 57 5.91 -13.41 5.88
CA VAL A 57 4.55 -13.78 5.47
C VAL A 57 4.56 -14.73 4.26
N THR A 58 5.43 -14.45 3.29
CA THR A 58 5.60 -15.27 2.08
C THR A 58 6.13 -16.66 2.42
N GLY A 59 7.15 -16.74 3.29
CA GLY A 59 7.75 -18.00 3.74
C GLY A 59 6.76 -18.87 4.51
N LEU A 60 6.01 -18.28 5.46
CA LEU A 60 4.96 -19.00 6.20
C LEU A 60 3.88 -19.55 5.25
N ALA A 61 3.45 -18.77 4.26
CA ALA A 61 2.48 -19.23 3.28
C ALA A 61 3.03 -20.37 2.40
N ALA A 62 4.28 -20.26 1.94
CA ALA A 62 4.94 -21.28 1.13
C ALA A 62 5.05 -22.63 1.87
N LEU A 63 5.40 -22.60 3.16
CA LEU A 63 5.45 -23.81 4.01
C LEU A 63 4.09 -24.49 4.15
N THR A 64 2.99 -23.72 4.15
CA THR A 64 1.63 -24.28 4.22
C THR A 64 1.11 -24.89 2.91
N ASP A 65 1.75 -24.59 1.77
CA ASP A 65 1.19 -24.90 0.44
C ASP A 65 1.73 -26.22 -0.19
N ARG A 66 2.72 -26.89 0.45
CA ARG A 66 3.28 -28.22 0.11
C ARG A 66 3.51 -28.47 -1.40
N GLY A 67 3.88 -27.46 -2.18
CA GLY A 67 4.38 -27.61 -3.57
C GLY A 67 3.40 -28.18 -4.60
N SER A 68 2.08 -28.25 -4.34
CA SER A 68 1.17 -28.92 -5.28
C SER A 68 0.95 -28.13 -6.59
N LEU A 69 1.26 -28.78 -7.73
CA LEU A 69 1.16 -28.24 -9.09
C LEU A 69 -0.28 -27.89 -9.53
N PHE A 70 -0.34 -27.00 -10.52
CA PHE A 70 -1.41 -26.18 -11.13
C PHE A 70 -2.77 -26.83 -11.50
N ARG A 71 -3.30 -27.77 -10.71
CA ARG A 71 -4.60 -28.37 -11.00
C ARG A 71 -5.70 -27.72 -10.16
N LEU A 72 -6.62 -27.06 -10.86
CA LEU A 72 -7.92 -26.67 -10.35
C LEU A 72 -8.86 -27.89 -10.41
N ASN A 73 -9.48 -28.22 -9.28
CA ASN A 73 -10.60 -29.14 -9.22
C ASN A 73 -11.81 -28.34 -8.71
N PRO A 74 -12.88 -28.13 -9.50
CA PRO A 74 -13.14 -28.65 -10.85
C PRO A 74 -12.30 -27.98 -11.95
N VAL A 75 -12.15 -28.66 -13.10
CA VAL A 75 -11.46 -28.13 -14.28
C VAL A 75 -12.27 -26.95 -14.85
N MET A 76 -11.69 -25.75 -14.82
CA MET A 76 -12.30 -24.54 -15.40
C MET A 76 -11.63 -24.19 -16.72
N GLY A 77 -12.44 -23.86 -17.74
CA GLY A 77 -11.97 -23.26 -18.99
C GLY A 77 -11.43 -21.84 -18.80
N PHE A 78 -10.66 -21.33 -19.77
CA PHE A 78 -10.01 -20.02 -19.71
C PHE A 78 -10.99 -18.88 -19.38
N GLY A 79 -12.10 -18.78 -20.11
CA GLY A 79 -13.09 -17.71 -19.91
C GLY A 79 -13.70 -17.71 -18.50
N LYS A 80 -14.03 -18.88 -17.95
CA LYS A 80 -14.53 -19.00 -16.57
C LYS A 80 -13.45 -18.59 -15.56
N ARG A 81 -12.19 -19.00 -15.75
CA ARG A 81 -11.08 -18.58 -14.87
C ARG A 81 -10.86 -17.07 -14.91
N LEU A 82 -10.88 -16.49 -16.11
CA LEU A 82 -10.70 -15.05 -16.30
C LEU A 82 -11.83 -14.28 -15.62
N TYR A 83 -13.08 -14.71 -15.79
CA TYR A 83 -14.24 -14.06 -15.18
C TYR A 83 -14.22 -14.12 -13.65
N VAL A 84 -13.89 -15.29 -13.09
CA VAL A 84 -13.75 -15.48 -11.64
C VAL A 84 -12.60 -14.64 -11.09
N TRP A 85 -11.43 -14.71 -11.73
CA TRP A 85 -10.27 -13.90 -11.35
C TRP A 85 -10.60 -12.42 -11.40
N TRP A 86 -11.24 -11.95 -12.47
CA TRP A 86 -11.61 -10.55 -12.67
C TRP A 86 -12.57 -10.05 -11.59
N SER A 87 -13.59 -10.84 -11.26
CA SER A 87 -14.53 -10.52 -10.17
C SER A 87 -13.83 -10.42 -8.82
N CYS A 88 -12.95 -11.36 -8.49
CA CYS A 88 -12.14 -11.31 -7.27
C CYS A 88 -11.19 -10.10 -7.27
N ALA A 89 -10.46 -9.89 -8.38
CA ALA A 89 -9.47 -8.83 -8.53
C ALA A 89 -10.10 -7.44 -8.38
N TRP A 90 -11.25 -7.19 -9.02
CA TRP A 90 -11.92 -5.90 -8.88
C TRP A 90 -12.40 -5.65 -7.45
N ARG A 91 -13.06 -6.63 -6.82
CA ARG A 91 -13.53 -6.49 -5.43
C ARG A 91 -12.38 -6.20 -4.48
N GLN A 92 -11.27 -6.92 -4.64
CA GLN A 92 -10.05 -6.67 -3.88
C GLN A 92 -9.47 -5.29 -4.16
N TRP A 93 -9.36 -4.89 -5.42
CA TRP A 93 -8.81 -3.59 -5.78
C TRP A 93 -9.65 -2.44 -5.22
N PHE A 94 -10.97 -2.46 -5.40
CA PHE A 94 -11.85 -1.44 -4.84
C PHE A 94 -11.75 -1.38 -3.31
N ALA A 95 -11.80 -2.52 -2.63
CA ALA A 95 -11.71 -2.58 -1.17
C ALA A 95 -10.35 -2.10 -0.67
N SER A 96 -9.25 -2.56 -1.29
CA SER A 96 -7.89 -2.17 -0.91
C SER A 96 -7.60 -0.70 -1.22
N THR A 97 -8.06 -0.18 -2.35
CA THR A 97 -7.92 1.25 -2.70
C THR A 97 -8.69 2.11 -1.71
N LEU A 98 -9.94 1.77 -1.39
CA LEU A 98 -10.73 2.50 -0.38
C LEU A 98 -10.08 2.44 1.01
N PHE A 99 -9.61 1.26 1.39
CA PHE A 99 -8.91 1.04 2.66
C PHE A 99 -7.59 1.81 2.72
N PHE A 100 -6.82 1.84 1.63
CA PHE A 100 -5.58 2.61 1.52
C PHE A 100 -5.82 4.11 1.68
N PHE A 101 -6.78 4.69 0.95
CA PHE A 101 -7.08 6.11 1.09
C PHE A 101 -7.57 6.47 2.50
N THR A 102 -8.45 5.64 3.07
CA THR A 102 -8.91 5.81 4.46
C THR A 102 -7.74 5.73 5.44
N GLY A 103 -6.84 4.77 5.25
CA GLY A 103 -5.64 4.57 6.07
C GLY A 103 -4.67 5.74 5.97
N VAL A 104 -4.43 6.26 4.77
CA VAL A 104 -3.57 7.43 4.52
C VAL A 104 -4.17 8.68 5.20
N ILE A 105 -5.47 8.93 5.03
CA ILE A 105 -6.15 10.07 5.68
C ILE A 105 -6.09 9.94 7.21
N ALA A 106 -6.38 8.75 7.74
CA ALA A 106 -6.32 8.48 9.18
C ALA A 106 -4.89 8.63 9.71
N PHE A 107 -3.90 8.09 9.01
CA PHE A 107 -2.48 8.20 9.37
C PHE A 107 -2.02 9.66 9.37
N HIS A 108 -2.32 10.44 8.33
CA HIS A 108 -1.97 11.86 8.31
C HIS A 108 -2.63 12.63 9.46
N SER A 109 -3.91 12.36 9.73
CA SER A 109 -4.64 13.00 10.82
C SER A 109 -4.08 12.63 12.18
N LEU A 110 -3.67 11.38 12.36
CA LEU A 110 -3.07 10.86 13.59
C LEU A 110 -1.65 11.37 13.79
N VAL A 111 -0.80 11.31 12.76
CA VAL A 111 0.58 11.80 12.81
C VAL A 111 0.60 13.30 13.07
N ALA A 112 -0.25 14.09 12.39
CA ALA A 112 -0.34 15.53 12.63
C ALA A 112 -0.74 15.87 14.09
N LYS A 113 -1.55 15.01 14.73
CA LYS A 113 -1.94 15.19 16.14
C LYS A 113 -0.91 14.60 17.12
N ALA A 114 -0.16 13.57 16.71
CA ALA A 114 0.76 12.81 17.56
C ALA A 114 2.20 13.34 17.52
N THR A 115 2.58 14.14 16.52
CA THR A 115 3.94 14.70 16.40
C THR A 115 4.34 15.59 17.58
N LEU A 116 3.44 16.45 18.05
CA LEU A 116 3.71 17.32 19.21
C LEU A 116 3.98 16.53 20.52
N PRO A 117 3.13 15.58 20.94
CA PRO A 117 3.40 14.79 22.14
C PRO A 117 4.58 13.81 21.99
N LEU A 118 4.82 13.22 20.79
CA LEU A 118 5.97 12.35 20.57
C LEU A 118 7.29 13.12 20.68
N MET A 119 7.39 14.33 20.14
CA MET A 119 8.60 15.15 20.29
C MET A 119 8.88 15.48 21.76
N GLY A 120 7.86 15.81 22.55
CA GLY A 120 8.00 16.04 23.99
C GLY A 120 8.39 14.79 24.79
N PHE A 121 7.87 13.62 24.41
CA PHE A 121 8.24 12.35 25.07
C PHE A 121 9.67 11.92 24.73
N THR A 122 10.10 12.16 23.49
CA THR A 122 11.45 11.81 23.02
C THR A 122 12.51 12.67 23.71
N THR A 123 12.26 13.97 23.92
CA THR A 123 13.19 14.85 24.65
C THR A 123 13.35 14.45 26.12
N HIS A 124 12.28 13.97 26.76
CA HIS A 124 12.32 13.42 28.12
C HIS A 124 13.06 12.08 28.24
N LEU A 125 13.05 11.23 27.20
CA LEU A 125 13.77 9.95 27.21
C LEU A 125 15.28 10.09 26.91
N ILE A 126 15.65 11.03 26.04
CA ILE A 126 17.06 11.30 25.64
C ILE A 126 17.87 11.95 26.77
N THR A 127 17.20 12.57 27.75
CA THR A 127 17.86 13.23 28.90
C THR A 127 18.41 12.26 29.94
N SER A 128 18.06 10.98 29.89
CA SER A 128 18.64 9.94 30.76
C SER A 128 19.97 9.43 30.18
N GLY A 129 21.07 9.58 30.92
CA GLY A 129 22.45 9.46 30.42
C GLY A 129 22.88 8.14 29.75
N ALA A 130 22.06 7.08 29.80
CA ALA A 130 22.34 5.79 29.16
C ALA A 130 21.90 5.71 27.68
N THR A 131 20.92 6.51 27.23
CA THR A 131 20.41 6.48 25.84
C THR A 131 21.17 7.39 24.89
N ARG A 132 22.04 8.26 25.41
CA ARG A 132 22.84 9.23 24.63
C ARG A 132 23.97 8.60 23.81
N THR A 133 24.42 7.41 24.21
CA THR A 133 25.58 6.71 23.62
C THR A 133 25.22 5.67 22.57
N SER A 134 23.94 5.28 22.46
CA SER A 134 23.46 4.35 21.43
C SER A 134 22.85 5.14 20.26
N PRO A 135 23.48 5.18 19.08
CA PRO A 135 22.94 5.89 17.93
C PRO A 135 21.61 5.30 17.45
N ALA A 136 21.28 4.05 17.77
CA ALA A 136 20.10 3.36 17.22
C ALA A 136 18.77 3.71 17.90
N TRP A 137 18.77 4.11 19.17
CA TRP A 137 17.55 4.25 19.97
C TRP A 137 16.63 5.42 19.55
N PRO A 138 17.15 6.63 19.24
CA PRO A 138 16.31 7.73 18.78
C PRO A 138 15.64 7.43 17.43
N PHE A 139 16.32 6.70 16.55
CA PHE A 139 15.79 6.30 15.24
C PHE A 139 14.70 5.24 15.39
N ALA A 140 14.89 4.24 16.25
CA ALA A 140 13.88 3.21 16.49
C ALA A 140 12.55 3.83 16.96
N LEU A 141 12.59 4.82 17.86
CA LEU A 141 11.41 5.49 18.38
C LEU A 141 10.67 6.35 17.32
N MET A 142 11.41 7.00 16.41
CA MET A 142 10.82 7.77 15.32
C MET A 142 10.11 6.90 14.28
N GLU A 143 10.52 5.64 14.13
CA GLU A 143 9.93 4.70 13.16
C GLU A 143 8.73 3.92 13.73
N ILE A 144 8.48 3.97 15.05
CA ILE A 144 7.34 3.27 15.68
C ILE A 144 6.00 3.58 15.00
N PRO A 145 5.63 4.85 14.71
CA PRO A 145 4.35 5.16 14.07
C PRO A 145 4.23 4.52 12.68
N VAL A 146 5.33 4.45 11.93
CA VAL A 146 5.37 3.87 10.59
C VAL A 146 5.23 2.36 10.67
N VAL A 147 6.00 1.69 11.54
CA VAL A 147 5.89 0.25 11.77
C VAL A 147 4.50 -0.13 12.25
N LEU A 148 3.94 0.63 13.19
CA LEU A 148 2.59 0.41 13.69
C LEU A 148 1.55 0.59 12.58
N ALA A 149 1.68 1.61 11.73
CA ALA A 149 0.79 1.82 10.60
C ALA A 149 0.86 0.66 9.58
N ILE A 150 2.06 0.17 9.26
CA ILE A 150 2.24 -1.02 8.41
C ILE A 150 1.57 -2.24 9.06
N LEU A 151 1.80 -2.49 10.34
CA LEU A 151 1.24 -3.64 11.04
C LEU A 151 -0.30 -3.58 11.07
N ILE A 152 -0.88 -2.42 11.39
CA ILE A 152 -2.33 -2.21 11.35
C ILE A 152 -2.86 -2.43 9.94
N TYR A 153 -2.19 -1.85 8.93
CA TYR A 153 -2.57 -2.03 7.54
C TYR A 153 -2.54 -3.51 7.14
N LEU A 154 -1.50 -4.26 7.50
CA LEU A 154 -1.42 -5.70 7.23
C LEU A 154 -2.51 -6.48 7.97
N LEU A 155 -2.69 -6.23 9.27
CA LEU A 155 -3.70 -6.92 10.10
C LEU A 155 -5.13 -6.72 9.59
N LEU A 156 -5.43 -5.57 8.98
CA LEU A 156 -6.75 -5.25 8.44
C LEU A 156 -6.89 -5.62 6.96
N SER A 157 -5.86 -5.42 6.15
CA SER A 157 -5.90 -5.72 4.71
C SER A 157 -5.91 -7.22 4.41
N LEU A 158 -5.30 -8.05 5.26
CA LEU A 158 -5.32 -9.50 5.13
C LEU A 158 -6.75 -10.08 5.20
N PRO A 159 -7.52 -9.90 6.30
CA PRO A 159 -8.89 -10.40 6.35
C PRO A 159 -9.78 -9.74 5.32
N LEU A 160 -9.61 -8.44 5.04
CA LEU A 160 -10.37 -7.74 4.00
C LEU A 160 -10.18 -8.40 2.63
N ALA A 161 -8.94 -8.65 2.22
CA ALA A 161 -8.64 -9.33 0.98
C ALA A 161 -9.25 -10.74 0.93
N GLY A 162 -9.22 -11.48 2.03
CA GLY A 162 -9.87 -12.79 2.15
C GLY A 162 -11.39 -12.73 1.97
N TYR A 163 -12.07 -11.79 2.63
CA TYR A 163 -13.51 -11.60 2.47
C TYR A 163 -13.89 -11.22 1.04
N MET A 164 -13.10 -10.36 0.37
CA MET A 164 -13.35 -9.97 -1.01
C MET A 164 -13.14 -11.12 -2.01
N VAL A 165 -12.12 -11.95 -1.80
CA VAL A 165 -11.92 -13.17 -2.61
C VAL A 165 -13.10 -14.09 -2.44
N ARG A 166 -13.50 -14.40 -1.20
CA ARG A 166 -14.66 -15.24 -0.94
C ARG A 166 -15.91 -14.66 -1.60
N SER A 167 -16.16 -13.36 -1.47
CA SER A 167 -17.31 -12.70 -2.10
C SER A 167 -17.31 -12.90 -3.63
N GLY A 168 -16.15 -12.78 -4.28
CA GLY A 168 -16.01 -13.08 -5.70
C GLY A 168 -16.27 -14.56 -6.04
N LEU A 169 -15.74 -15.49 -5.23
CA LEU A 169 -15.95 -16.93 -5.44
C LEU A 169 -17.43 -17.35 -5.23
N VAL A 170 -18.08 -16.81 -4.21
CA VAL A 170 -19.51 -17.02 -3.91
C VAL A 170 -20.38 -16.46 -5.04
N ALA A 171 -20.03 -15.28 -5.59
CA ALA A 171 -20.72 -14.70 -6.74
C ALA A 171 -20.66 -15.57 -8.01
N HIS A 172 -19.76 -16.56 -8.05
CA HIS A 172 -19.66 -17.54 -9.13
C HIS A 172 -20.06 -18.97 -8.71
N ALA A 173 -20.73 -19.12 -7.56
CA ALA A 173 -21.17 -20.40 -7.01
C ALA A 173 -20.03 -21.43 -6.85
N ILE A 174 -18.83 -20.97 -6.47
CA ILE A 174 -17.65 -21.84 -6.27
C ILE A 174 -17.43 -22.19 -4.79
N SER A 175 -18.08 -21.49 -3.86
CA SER A 175 -18.00 -21.78 -2.43
C SER A 175 -19.34 -21.52 -1.78
N GLU A 176 -19.83 -22.50 -1.01
CA GLU A 176 -21.12 -22.47 -0.32
C GLU A 176 -20.97 -22.40 1.21
N THR A 177 -19.75 -22.35 1.75
CA THR A 177 -19.58 -22.40 3.22
C THR A 177 -20.25 -21.21 3.90
N GLU A 178 -21.30 -21.50 4.67
CA GLU A 178 -22.06 -20.48 5.41
C GLU A 178 -21.22 -19.77 6.47
N ARG A 179 -20.24 -20.47 7.07
CA ARG A 179 -19.41 -19.94 8.16
C ARG A 179 -17.98 -19.65 7.71
N PHE A 180 -17.74 -18.40 7.32
CA PHE A 180 -16.41 -17.89 7.02
C PHE A 180 -15.99 -16.85 8.05
N GLY A 181 -15.27 -17.31 9.08
CA GLY A 181 -14.79 -16.46 10.17
C GLY A 181 -13.52 -15.68 9.83
N LEU A 182 -13.18 -14.74 10.72
CA LEU A 182 -12.03 -13.85 10.58
C LEU A 182 -10.71 -14.59 10.30
N TRP A 183 -10.44 -15.67 11.04
CA TRP A 183 -9.22 -16.47 10.86
C TRP A 183 -9.11 -17.07 9.45
N ARG A 184 -10.21 -17.61 8.91
CA ARG A 184 -10.27 -18.17 7.55
C ARG A 184 -10.06 -17.08 6.50
N ALA A 185 -10.65 -15.90 6.72
CA ALA A 185 -10.44 -14.72 5.88
C ALA A 185 -8.97 -14.28 5.88
N THR A 186 -8.35 -14.15 7.06
CA THR A 186 -6.94 -13.78 7.19
C THR A 186 -6.04 -14.77 6.48
N LEU A 187 -6.24 -16.08 6.66
CA LEU A 187 -5.45 -17.10 5.97
C LEU A 187 -5.60 -17.04 4.45
N LEU A 188 -6.81 -16.78 3.94
CA LEU A 188 -7.04 -16.61 2.51
C LEU A 188 -6.36 -15.34 1.96
N GLY A 189 -6.41 -14.24 2.73
CA GLY A 189 -5.68 -13.01 2.43
C GLY A 189 -4.16 -13.22 2.41
N VAL A 190 -3.62 -13.91 3.41
CA VAL A 190 -2.18 -14.26 3.48
C VAL A 190 -1.78 -15.04 2.23
N THR A 191 -2.58 -16.03 1.83
CA THR A 191 -2.31 -16.81 0.60
C THR A 191 -2.33 -15.92 -0.64
N THR A 192 -3.28 -14.98 -0.71
CA THR A 192 -3.36 -14.05 -1.83
C THR A 192 -2.09 -13.22 -1.91
N TYR A 193 -1.74 -12.51 -0.84
CA TYR A 193 -0.60 -11.60 -0.83
C TYR A 193 0.73 -12.34 -0.98
N ALA A 194 0.92 -13.47 -0.30
CA ALA A 194 2.11 -14.28 -0.40
C ALA A 194 2.40 -14.77 -1.82
N TRP A 195 1.40 -14.91 -2.69
CA TRP A 195 1.63 -15.29 -4.07
C TRP A 195 1.57 -14.11 -5.03
N SER A 196 0.77 -13.08 -4.75
CA SER A 196 0.72 -11.87 -5.57
C SER A 196 2.01 -11.05 -5.50
N ILE A 197 2.63 -10.95 -4.32
CA ILE A 197 3.82 -10.12 -4.10
C ILE A 197 5.05 -10.66 -4.86
N PRO A 198 5.47 -11.93 -4.69
CA PRO A 198 6.61 -12.45 -5.45
C PRO A 198 6.38 -12.41 -6.95
N GLY A 199 5.13 -12.65 -7.38
CA GLY A 199 4.74 -12.48 -8.78
C GLY A 199 4.94 -11.06 -9.26
N GLY A 200 4.45 -10.08 -8.51
CA GLY A 200 4.62 -8.66 -8.82
C GLY A 200 6.10 -8.25 -8.89
N LEU A 201 6.93 -8.70 -7.96
CA LEU A 201 8.38 -8.45 -7.97
C LEU A 201 9.04 -9.06 -9.20
N LEU A 202 8.78 -10.35 -9.48
CA LEU A 202 9.31 -11.03 -10.66
C LEU A 202 8.89 -10.35 -11.96
N ILE A 203 7.63 -9.93 -12.06
CA ILE A 203 7.10 -9.21 -13.22
C ILE A 203 7.74 -7.81 -13.34
N ALA A 204 7.97 -7.13 -12.22
CA ALA A 204 8.63 -5.83 -12.21
C ALA A 204 10.07 -5.92 -12.73
N GLU A 205 10.83 -6.92 -12.27
CA GLU A 205 12.22 -7.21 -12.71
C GLU A 205 12.28 -7.54 -14.21
N LEU A 206 11.36 -8.39 -14.69
CA LEU A 206 11.29 -8.73 -16.12
C LEU A 206 10.98 -7.51 -17.00
N ALA A 207 10.20 -6.55 -16.48
CA ALA A 207 9.79 -5.38 -17.22
C ALA A 207 10.89 -4.30 -17.38
N ILE A 208 11.96 -4.34 -16.57
CA ILE A 208 13.08 -3.37 -16.64
C ILE A 208 13.78 -3.41 -18.01
N TRP A 209 13.75 -4.57 -18.67
CA TRP A 209 14.43 -4.80 -19.94
C TRP A 209 13.69 -4.24 -21.17
N PHE A 210 12.49 -3.68 -20.98
CA PHE A 210 11.62 -3.24 -22.08
C PHE A 210 11.36 -1.72 -22.07
N PRO A 211 11.07 -1.12 -23.24
CA PRO A 211 10.59 0.25 -23.32
C PRO A 211 9.31 0.46 -22.50
N HIS A 212 9.11 1.66 -21.93
CA HIS A 212 8.07 1.94 -20.93
C HIS A 212 6.65 1.49 -21.34
N HIS A 213 6.21 1.77 -22.56
CA HIS A 213 4.87 1.37 -23.03
C HIS A 213 4.70 -0.15 -23.15
N VAL A 214 5.76 -0.85 -23.56
CA VAL A 214 5.77 -2.32 -23.67
C VAL A 214 5.86 -2.96 -22.28
N ALA A 215 6.65 -2.37 -21.38
CA ALA A 215 6.80 -2.80 -20.00
C ALA A 215 5.45 -2.77 -19.26
N GLU A 216 4.65 -1.71 -19.40
CA GLU A 216 3.34 -1.62 -18.74
C GLU A 216 2.32 -2.61 -19.30
N MET A 217 2.25 -2.80 -20.61
CA MET A 217 1.38 -3.82 -21.20
C MET A 217 1.79 -5.22 -20.76
N LEU A 218 3.09 -5.52 -20.77
CA LEU A 218 3.62 -6.81 -20.34
C LEU A 218 3.36 -7.05 -18.85
N ARG A 219 3.53 -6.02 -17.99
CA ARG A 219 3.17 -6.08 -16.57
C ARG A 219 1.71 -6.46 -16.37
N GLY A 220 0.80 -5.76 -17.06
CA GLY A 220 -0.63 -6.06 -17.00
C GLY A 220 -0.95 -7.50 -17.41
N LEU A 221 -0.43 -7.95 -18.56
CA LEU A 221 -0.63 -9.31 -19.07
C LEU A 221 -0.06 -10.37 -18.12
N CYS A 222 1.16 -10.18 -17.63
CA CYS A 222 1.79 -11.10 -16.70
C CYS A 222 1.07 -11.13 -15.35
N LEU A 223 0.54 -10.00 -14.87
CA LEU A 223 -0.25 -9.96 -13.63
C LEU A 223 -1.57 -10.74 -13.78
N VAL A 224 -2.25 -10.58 -14.92
CA VAL A 224 -3.45 -11.36 -15.26
C VAL A 224 -3.11 -12.85 -15.29
N ALA A 225 -2.08 -13.24 -16.04
CA ALA A 225 -1.66 -14.63 -16.14
C ALA A 225 -1.25 -15.20 -14.76
N TRP A 226 -0.44 -14.47 -14.00
CA TRP A 226 -0.02 -14.87 -12.67
C TRP A 226 -1.20 -15.03 -11.71
N GLY A 227 -2.11 -14.06 -11.71
CA GLY A 227 -3.34 -14.11 -10.92
C GLY A 227 -4.20 -15.32 -11.26
N MET A 228 -4.41 -15.61 -12.55
CA MET A 228 -5.24 -16.71 -13.02
C MET A 228 -4.63 -18.10 -12.78
N TYR A 229 -3.32 -18.24 -12.96
CA TYR A 229 -2.67 -19.56 -12.97
C TYR A 229 -1.89 -19.87 -11.68
N ILE A 230 -1.52 -18.86 -10.89
CA ILE A 230 -0.76 -19.03 -9.65
C ILE A 230 -1.64 -18.74 -8.44
N VAL A 231 -2.25 -17.55 -8.37
CA VAL A 231 -2.95 -17.08 -7.17
C VAL A 231 -4.32 -17.75 -7.02
N LEU A 232 -5.16 -17.68 -8.07
CA LEU A 232 -6.53 -18.20 -8.04
C LEU A 232 -6.60 -19.70 -7.68
N PRO A 233 -5.76 -20.60 -8.25
CA PRO A 233 -5.79 -22.01 -7.86
C PRO A 233 -5.46 -22.28 -6.40
N ARG A 234 -4.68 -21.41 -5.77
CA ARG A 234 -4.33 -21.55 -4.35
C ARG A 234 -5.43 -21.03 -3.45
N GLN A 235 -6.05 -19.92 -3.83
CA GLN A 235 -7.25 -19.42 -3.16
C GLN A 235 -8.35 -20.48 -3.17
N LEU A 236 -8.62 -21.09 -4.33
CA LEU A 236 -9.62 -22.14 -4.50
C LEU A 236 -9.29 -23.39 -3.68
N ARG A 237 -8.05 -23.89 -3.75
CA ARG A 237 -7.64 -25.06 -2.95
C ARG A 237 -7.75 -24.83 -1.44
N ARG A 238 -7.43 -23.62 -0.96
CA ARG A 238 -7.58 -23.30 0.45
C ARG A 238 -9.06 -23.25 0.85
N MET A 239 -9.93 -22.70 0.01
CA MET A 239 -11.38 -22.74 0.24
C MET A 239 -11.92 -24.17 0.28
N THR A 240 -11.56 -25.02 -0.67
CA THR A 240 -12.03 -26.42 -0.68
C THR A 240 -11.55 -27.22 0.53
N ARG A 241 -10.33 -26.93 1.05
CA ARG A 241 -9.85 -27.56 2.29
C ARG A 241 -10.59 -27.08 3.54
N LEU A 242 -11.14 -25.86 3.51
CA LEU A 242 -11.92 -25.31 4.62
C LEU A 242 -13.38 -25.80 4.62
N ASP A 243 -13.85 -26.29 3.47
CA ASP A 243 -15.20 -26.84 3.28
C ASP A 243 -15.27 -28.33 3.67
N GLN A 244 -14.15 -29.04 3.75
CA GLN A 244 -14.12 -30.42 4.23
C GLN A 244 -14.27 -30.46 5.77
N PRO A 245 -15.29 -31.15 6.32
CA PRO A 245 -15.36 -31.39 7.76
C PRO A 245 -14.17 -32.24 8.18
N GLY A 246 -13.39 -31.72 9.13
CA GLY A 246 -12.36 -32.47 9.85
C GLY A 246 -12.97 -33.33 10.94
#